data_AF-A0A3N5FY65-F1
#
_entry.id   AF-A0A3N5FY65-F1
#
_cell.length_a   1.000
_cell.length_b   1.000
_cell.length_c   1.000
_cell.angle_alpha   90.00
_cell.angle_beta   90.00
_cell.angle_gamma   90.00
#
_symmetry.space_group_name_H-M   'P 1'
#
loop_
_entity.id
_entity.type
_entity.pdbx_description
1 polymer ?
#
loop_
_entity_poly.entity_id
_entity_poly.type
_entity_poly.pdbx_seq_one_letter_code
_entity_poly.pdbx_strand_id
1 'polypeptide(L)'
;MSTGRKKQRWSRQVTETSDALSLAEGVFTRRSPLSIARSLKRSADRSKRRKSDPYRSAMSMLTFYINRAGRNMPATRRRTLEAAKGELRRLYGRERPAQRTTRQGATRAAQRKRRRARRALKVRN
;
A
#
# COMPACT_ATOMS: atom_id res chain seq x y z
N MET A 1 16.47 33.66 -5.82
CA MET A 1 17.11 32.32 -5.87
C MET A 1 16.13 31.28 -5.31
N SER A 2 15.77 30.30 -6.14
CA SER A 2 14.69 29.33 -5.89
C SER A 2 15.07 28.20 -4.95
N THR A 3 14.17 27.79 -4.04
CA THR A 3 13.49 26.47 -4.02
C THR A 3 12.97 26.11 -2.61
N GLY A 4 11.64 26.07 -2.48
CA GLY A 4 10.93 25.80 -1.23
C GLY A 4 11.13 24.38 -0.70
N ARG A 5 11.73 24.26 0.50
CA ARG A 5 11.78 23.03 1.29
C ARG A 5 10.71 23.05 2.39
N LYS A 6 9.43 22.88 2.02
CA LYS A 6 8.35 22.71 3.00
C LYS A 6 7.48 21.49 2.67
N LYS A 7 8.04 20.27 2.81
CA LYS A 7 7.27 19.00 2.76
C LYS A 7 7.69 17.94 3.81
N GLN A 8 8.69 18.20 4.65
CA GLN A 8 9.20 17.23 5.65
C GLN A 8 8.38 17.17 6.95
N ARG A 9 7.57 18.18 7.24
CA ARG A 9 6.86 18.28 8.54
C ARG A 9 5.71 17.28 8.66
N TRP A 10 5.02 16.98 7.55
CA TRP A 10 3.85 16.10 7.60
C TRP A 10 4.18 14.60 7.69
N SER A 11 5.27 14.17 7.03
CA SER A 11 5.78 12.81 7.20
C SER A 11 6.29 12.60 8.63
N ARG A 12 6.96 13.60 9.20
CA ARG A 12 7.45 13.56 10.59
C ARG A 12 6.32 13.48 11.61
N GLN A 13 5.30 14.34 11.49
CA GLN A 13 4.17 14.37 12.44
C GLN A 13 3.31 13.09 12.43
N VAL A 14 3.18 12.40 11.29
CA VAL A 14 2.50 11.09 11.25
C VAL A 14 3.42 9.91 11.56
N THR A 15 4.74 10.12 11.44
CA THR A 15 5.72 9.20 12.05
C THR A 15 5.62 9.27 13.58
N GLU A 16 5.32 10.44 14.13
CA GLU A 16 5.15 10.65 15.58
C GLU A 16 3.77 10.19 16.11
N THR A 17 2.70 10.27 15.31
CA THR A 17 1.32 10.00 15.77
C THR A 17 0.72 8.66 15.34
N SER A 18 1.30 7.92 14.40
CA SER A 18 0.69 6.68 13.88
C SER A 18 1.65 5.50 13.84
N ASP A 19 1.94 4.87 14.99
CA ASP A 19 2.62 3.56 15.12
C ASP A 19 3.82 3.33 14.18
N ALA A 20 4.45 4.42 13.74
CA ALA A 20 5.42 4.42 12.70
C ALA A 20 6.72 4.09 13.40
N LEU A 21 7.10 2.84 13.24
CA LEU A 21 8.46 2.32 13.29
C LEU A 21 9.49 3.45 13.20
N SER A 22 10.53 3.46 14.04
CA SER A 22 11.63 4.41 13.91
C SER A 22 12.24 4.30 12.50
N LEU A 23 11.76 5.14 11.59
CA LEU A 23 12.20 5.17 10.20
C LEU A 23 13.52 5.91 10.21
N ALA A 24 14.55 5.29 9.64
CA ALA A 24 15.77 6.03 9.35
C ALA A 24 15.41 7.24 8.47
N GLU A 25 16.03 8.39 8.73
CA GLU A 25 15.78 9.56 7.89
C GLU A 25 16.08 9.24 6.42
N GLY A 26 15.18 9.65 5.52
CA GLY A 26 15.38 9.46 4.08
C GLY A 26 15.15 8.04 3.53
N VAL A 27 14.47 7.13 4.25
CA VAL A 27 14.14 5.80 3.68
C VAL A 27 13.42 5.92 2.32
N PHE A 28 12.49 6.87 2.20
CA PHE A 28 11.73 7.09 0.98
C PHE A 28 12.43 8.00 -0.05
N THR A 29 13.59 8.58 0.27
CA THR A 29 14.36 9.43 -0.66
C THR A 29 15.34 8.63 -1.52
N ARG A 30 15.55 7.34 -1.20
CA ARG A 30 16.40 6.42 -1.97
C ARG A 30 15.86 6.15 -3.38
N ARG A 31 16.76 5.85 -4.31
CA ARG A 31 16.43 5.57 -5.73
C ARG A 31 16.13 4.10 -6.02
N SER A 32 16.64 3.17 -5.19
CA SER A 32 16.44 1.74 -5.38
C SER A 32 15.21 1.21 -4.62
N PRO A 33 14.27 0.50 -5.28
CA PRO A 33 13.13 -0.15 -4.63
C PRO A 33 13.53 -1.11 -3.51
N LEU A 34 14.57 -1.91 -3.76
CA LEU A 34 15.07 -2.90 -2.80
C LEU A 34 15.66 -2.24 -1.56
N SER A 35 16.38 -1.13 -1.73
CA SER A 35 16.95 -0.37 -0.60
C SER A 35 15.87 0.29 0.27
N ILE A 36 14.74 0.68 -0.33
CA ILE A 36 13.56 1.18 0.40
C ILE A 36 12.95 0.02 1.20
N ALA A 37 12.67 -1.11 0.54
CA ALA A 37 12.05 -2.28 1.17
C ALA A 37 12.88 -2.86 2.32
N ARG A 38 14.20 -3.02 2.14
CA ARG A 38 15.11 -3.49 3.20
C ARG A 38 15.13 -2.57 4.41
N SER A 39 15.14 -1.25 4.19
CA SER A 39 15.09 -0.31 5.30
C SER A 39 13.76 -0.32 6.03
N LEU A 40 12.64 -0.38 5.29
CA LEU A 40 11.32 -0.52 5.89
C LEU A 40 11.21 -1.80 6.72
N LYS A 41 11.70 -2.92 6.20
CA LYS A 41 11.77 -4.19 6.94
C LYS A 41 12.58 -4.03 8.23
N ARG A 42 13.79 -3.47 8.17
CA ARG A 42 14.62 -3.27 9.37
C ARG A 42 13.98 -2.35 10.41
N SER A 43 13.30 -1.30 9.98
CA SER A 43 12.56 -0.42 10.91
C SER A 43 11.34 -1.14 11.48
N ALA A 44 10.64 -1.92 10.65
CA ALA A 44 9.50 -2.73 11.06
C ALA A 44 9.90 -3.75 12.11
N ASP A 45 10.93 -4.53 11.83
CA ASP A 45 11.39 -5.62 12.68
C ASP A 45 11.95 -5.11 14.01
N ARG A 46 12.58 -3.92 14.04
CA ARG A 46 13.17 -3.35 15.26
C ARG A 46 12.19 -2.60 16.16
N SER A 47 11.04 -2.16 15.65
CA SER A 47 10.09 -1.42 16.47
C SER A 47 9.48 -2.32 17.54
N LYS A 48 9.55 -1.92 18.81
CA LYS A 48 8.92 -2.65 19.93
C LYS A 48 7.49 -2.16 20.24
N ARG A 49 7.07 -1.01 19.67
CA ARG A 49 5.77 -0.37 19.94
C ARG A 49 4.63 -0.84 19.02
N ARG A 50 4.81 -1.93 18.27
CA ARG A 50 3.85 -2.35 17.24
C ARG A 50 2.66 -3.09 17.83
N LYS A 51 1.45 -2.73 17.38
CA LYS A 51 0.22 -3.52 17.60
C LYS A 51 -0.04 -4.57 16.51
N SER A 52 0.81 -4.64 15.47
CA SER A 52 0.58 -5.47 14.28
C SER A 52 1.86 -6.10 13.72
N ASP A 53 1.66 -7.13 12.88
CA ASP A 53 2.71 -7.87 12.17
C ASP A 53 3.67 -6.92 11.39
N PRO A 54 5.01 -7.09 11.50
CA PRO A 54 6.00 -6.22 10.86
C PRO A 54 5.74 -5.94 9.38
N TYR A 55 5.36 -6.96 8.61
CA TYR A 55 5.06 -6.80 7.19
C TYR A 55 3.86 -5.89 6.98
N ARG A 56 2.78 -6.06 7.75
CA ARG A 56 1.61 -5.17 7.66
C ARG A 56 1.99 -3.73 7.99
N SER A 57 2.78 -3.51 9.03
CA SER A 57 3.24 -2.17 9.40
C SER A 57 4.07 -1.53 8.27
N ALA A 58 5.03 -2.27 7.71
CA ALA A 58 5.89 -1.79 6.62
C ALA A 58 5.08 -1.49 5.33
N MET A 59 4.12 -2.35 4.99
CA MET A 59 3.31 -2.18 3.77
C MET A 59 2.31 -1.02 3.89
N SER A 60 1.68 -0.88 5.06
CA SER A 60 0.82 0.26 5.35
C SER A 60 1.60 1.56 5.29
N MET A 61 2.82 1.60 5.84
CA MET A 61 3.69 2.77 5.81
C MET A 61 4.09 3.18 4.38
N LEU A 62 4.44 2.20 3.53
CA LEU A 62 4.76 2.45 2.13
C LEU A 62 3.55 2.96 1.32
N THR A 63 2.39 2.32 1.52
CA THR A 63 1.13 2.71 0.86
C THR A 63 0.70 4.11 1.27
N PHE A 64 0.80 4.39 2.56
CA PHE A 64 0.53 5.69 3.13
C PHE A 64 1.40 6.77 2.50
N TYR A 65 2.72 6.56 2.41
CA TYR A 65 3.63 7.53 1.80
C TYR A 65 3.28 7.83 0.34
N ILE A 66 2.89 6.82 -0.43
CA ILE A 66 2.45 6.98 -1.82
C ILE A 66 1.17 7.81 -1.90
N ASN A 67 0.16 7.47 -1.09
CA ASN A 67 -1.13 8.17 -1.08
C ASN A 67 -0.97 9.63 -0.65
N ARG A 68 -0.12 9.86 0.34
CA ARG A 68 0.28 11.14 0.93
C ARG A 68 0.99 12.04 -0.08
N ALA A 69 1.91 11.49 -0.86
CA ALA A 69 2.64 12.26 -1.84
C ALA A 69 1.76 12.66 -3.04
N GLY A 70 0.75 11.83 -3.37
CA GLY A 70 -0.32 12.17 -4.31
C GLY A 70 0.21 12.75 -5.64
N ARG A 71 -0.40 13.84 -6.09
CA ARG A 71 -0.06 14.54 -7.35
C ARG A 71 1.29 15.27 -7.32
N ASN A 72 1.89 15.43 -6.15
CA ASN A 72 3.16 16.15 -5.98
C ASN A 72 4.39 15.28 -6.26
N MET A 73 4.20 14.04 -6.70
CA MET A 73 5.26 13.07 -6.92
C MET A 73 5.43 12.74 -8.41
N PRO A 74 6.66 12.76 -8.95
CA PRO A 74 6.91 12.32 -10.31
C PRO A 74 6.44 10.87 -10.52
N ALA A 75 5.87 10.57 -11.69
CA ALA A 75 5.39 9.24 -12.02
C ALA A 75 6.48 8.16 -11.90
N THR A 76 7.72 8.49 -12.24
CA THR A 76 8.90 7.64 -12.08
C THR A 76 9.11 7.24 -10.61
N ARG A 77 9.02 8.21 -9.70
CA ARG A 77 9.17 8.00 -8.26
C ARG A 77 8.04 7.14 -7.70
N ARG A 78 6.81 7.36 -8.15
CA ARG A 78 5.67 6.51 -7.82
C ARG A 78 5.91 5.07 -8.26
N ARG A 79 6.42 4.84 -9.48
CA ARG A 79 6.77 3.50 -9.97
C ARG A 79 7.82 2.82 -9.10
N THR A 80 8.86 3.55 -8.67
CA THR A 80 9.89 3.02 -7.75
C THR A 80 9.29 2.57 -6.42
N LEU A 81 8.38 3.36 -5.83
CA LEU A 81 7.74 3.04 -4.56
C LEU A 81 6.73 1.89 -4.70
N GLU A 82 6.02 1.81 -5.82
CA GLU A 82 5.16 0.66 -6.14
C GLU A 82 6.00 -0.62 -6.31
N ALA A 83 7.13 -0.57 -7.01
CA ALA A 83 8.07 -1.68 -7.12
C ALA A 83 8.61 -2.11 -5.73
N ALA A 84 8.84 -1.14 -4.83
CA ALA A 84 9.27 -1.44 -3.47
C ALA A 84 8.23 -2.26 -2.69
N LYS A 85 6.92 -2.19 -3.02
CA LYS A 85 5.91 -3.08 -2.43
C LYS A 85 6.14 -4.53 -2.82
N GLY A 86 6.57 -4.77 -4.07
CA GLY A 86 6.94 -6.09 -4.56
C GLY A 86 8.16 -6.65 -3.82
N GLU A 87 9.21 -5.84 -3.72
CA GLU A 87 10.42 -6.22 -2.97
C GLU A 87 10.12 -6.50 -1.49
N LEU A 88 9.26 -5.69 -0.86
CA LEU A 88 8.86 -5.90 0.52
C LEU A 88 8.13 -7.25 0.69
N ARG A 89 7.27 -7.64 -0.26
CA ARG A 89 6.61 -8.96 -0.23
C ARG A 89 7.61 -10.10 -0.31
N ARG A 90 8.59 -10.00 -1.21
CA ARG A 90 9.67 -10.98 -1.36
C ARG A 90 10.48 -11.14 -0.06
N LEU A 91 10.87 -10.02 0.54
CA LEU A 91 11.65 -10.02 1.79
C LEU A 91 10.92 -10.63 2.99
N TYR A 92 9.59 -10.70 2.97
CA TYR A 92 8.77 -11.33 4.00
C TYR A 92 8.24 -12.71 3.57
N GLY A 93 8.71 -13.27 2.45
CA GLY A 93 8.24 -14.56 1.93
C GLY A 93 6.77 -14.59 1.54
N ARG A 94 6.14 -13.41 1.36
CA ARG A 94 4.72 -13.26 1.00
C ARG A 94 4.57 -12.96 -0.49
N GLU A 95 5.29 -13.69 -1.34
CA GLU A 95 5.07 -13.62 -2.78
C GLU A 95 3.60 -13.90 -3.04
N ARG A 96 2.88 -12.90 -3.58
CA ARG A 96 1.50 -13.16 -4.01
C ARG A 96 1.63 -14.12 -5.18
N PRO A 97 1.03 -15.33 -5.14
CA PRO A 97 0.78 -16.04 -6.38
C PRO A 97 0.06 -15.06 -7.29
N ALA A 98 0.59 -14.91 -8.52
CA ALA A 98 0.17 -13.93 -9.50
C ALA A 98 -1.35 -13.80 -9.47
N GLN A 99 -1.80 -12.59 -9.13
CA GLN A 99 -3.17 -12.11 -9.13
C GLN A 99 -4.20 -13.20 -9.50
N ARG A 100 -4.81 -13.84 -8.49
CA ARG A 100 -6.16 -14.38 -8.64
C ARG A 100 -7.05 -13.16 -8.86
N THR A 101 -7.02 -12.64 -10.09
CA THR A 101 -7.87 -11.55 -10.53
C THR A 101 -9.27 -11.97 -10.17
N THR A 102 -10.00 -11.05 -9.57
CA THR A 102 -11.34 -11.25 -9.07
C THR A 102 -12.32 -11.44 -10.24
N ARG A 103 -12.17 -12.51 -11.04
CA ARG A 103 -13.21 -13.02 -11.95
C ARG A 103 -14.48 -13.42 -11.16
N GLN A 104 -14.37 -13.57 -9.84
CA GLN A 104 -15.49 -13.90 -8.93
C GLN A 104 -16.44 -12.73 -8.62
N GLY A 105 -16.11 -11.49 -9.00
CA GLY A 105 -17.02 -10.34 -8.84
C GLY A 105 -18.11 -10.24 -9.92
N ALA A 106 -17.77 -10.63 -11.15
CA ALA A 106 -18.68 -10.53 -12.30
C ALA A 106 -19.85 -11.53 -12.23
N THR A 107 -19.65 -12.70 -11.62
CA THR A 107 -20.69 -13.75 -11.53
C THR A 107 -21.80 -13.40 -10.54
N ARG A 108 -21.53 -12.71 -9.42
CA ARG A 108 -22.56 -12.31 -8.45
C ARG A 108 -23.54 -11.25 -8.99
N ALA A 109 -23.07 -10.34 -9.85
CA ALA A 109 -23.93 -9.33 -10.49
C ALA A 109 -24.85 -9.95 -11.56
N ALA A 110 -24.33 -10.87 -12.38
CA ALA A 110 -25.10 -11.61 -13.37
C ALA A 110 -26.17 -12.52 -12.72
N GLN A 111 -25.85 -13.13 -11.58
CA GLN A 111 -26.76 -14.03 -10.85
C GLN A 111 -27.89 -13.26 -10.13
N ARG A 112 -27.65 -12.04 -9.65
CA ARG A 112 -28.72 -11.14 -9.13
C ARG A 112 -29.70 -10.70 -10.23
N LYS A 113 -29.22 -10.39 -11.45
CA LYS A 113 -30.10 -10.06 -12.59
C LYS A 113 -31.02 -11.23 -12.97
N ARG A 114 -30.48 -12.46 -13.04
CA ARG A 114 -31.27 -13.67 -13.38
C ARG A 114 -32.32 -14.02 -12.33
N ARG A 115 -32.02 -13.86 -11.03
CA ARG A 115 -33.01 -14.09 -9.95
C ARG A 115 -34.15 -13.07 -9.95
N ARG A 116 -33.87 -11.79 -10.28
CA ARG A 116 -34.92 -10.77 -10.44
C ARG A 116 -35.84 -11.07 -11.62
N ALA A 117 -35.29 -11.50 -12.76
CA ALA A 117 -36.07 -11.85 -13.94
C ALA A 117 -36.99 -13.07 -13.70
N ARG A 118 -36.50 -14.12 -13.02
CA ARG A 118 -37.31 -15.30 -12.67
C ARG A 118 -38.43 -15.01 -11.68
N ARG A 119 -38.23 -14.04 -10.76
CA ARG A 119 -39.27 -13.63 -9.81
C ARG A 119 -40.38 -12.81 -10.50
N ALA A 120 -40.06 -12.09 -11.57
CA ALA A 120 -41.05 -11.30 -12.34
C ALA A 120 -41.97 -12.17 -13.21
N LEU A 121 -41.51 -13.34 -13.67
CA LEU A 121 -42.36 -14.27 -14.43
C LEU A 121 -43.35 -15.06 -13.56
N LYS A 122 -43.11 -15.17 -12.23
CA LYS A 122 -43.95 -15.97 -11.32
C LYS A 122 -45.09 -15.16 -10.67
N VAL A 123 -45.24 -13.88 -11.01
CA VAL A 123 -46.28 -12.98 -10.46
C VAL A 123 -47.39 -12.70 -11.50
N ARG A 124 -47.33 -13.32 -12.68
CA ARG A 124 -48.29 -13.14 -13.78
C ARG A 124 -49.13 -14.40 -14.09
N ASN A 125 -49.20 -15.34 -13.16
CA ASN A 125 -50.12 -16.48 -13.23
C ASN A 125 -50.76 -16.71 -11.87
#